data_AF-A0A6P6YG59-F1
#
_entry.id   AF-A0A6P6YG59-F1
#
_cell.length_a   1.000
_cell.length_b   1.000
_cell.length_c   1.000
_cell.angle_alpha   90.00
_cell.angle_beta   90.00
_cell.angle_gamma   90.00
#
_symmetry.space_group_name_H-M   'P 1'
#
loop_
_entity.id
_entity.type
_entity.pdbx_description
1 polymer ?
#
loop_
_entity_poly.entity_id
_entity_poly.type
_entity_poly.pdbx_seq_one_letter_code
_entity_poly.pdbx_strand_id
1 'polypeptide(L)'
;MKYLFYLSIILILLNNRSNIMQLYRSYSQSKCLIPLPDILQNALVPANDCNFCINLTRIDRVHSINPEIFSQRYAYTKVPVVITDAMVNWSAPHVFNFDFFKRLYHDHHDHRKRKNCQFFPYRTEFRSLDEVFEMHPLRSNYTPGTKPWYIGWSNCDYRIANEIRSHYTKPYFLPANSESIRTDWIFMGTPDCGAHMHIDHVGRPSWQAQIKGTKRWFLEPPLECYPECLDLTIDVKQGDIIVLDTNIWYHKTLIIGDKISLTIGAEYD
;
A
#
# COMPACT_ATOMS: atom_id res chain seq x y z
N MET A 1 35.41 41.64 -31.60
CA MET A 1 34.51 40.65 -32.23
C MET A 1 34.99 39.20 -32.12
N LYS A 2 36.25 38.85 -32.45
CA LYS A 2 36.74 37.44 -32.36
C LYS A 2 36.63 36.82 -30.96
N TYR A 3 36.92 37.57 -29.89
CA TYR A 3 36.87 37.07 -28.50
C TYR A 3 35.47 36.71 -27.99
N LEU A 4 34.42 37.41 -28.45
CA LEU A 4 33.03 37.15 -28.07
C LEU A 4 32.50 35.83 -28.67
N PHE A 5 33.00 35.45 -29.86
CA PHE A 5 32.64 34.20 -30.52
C PHE A 5 33.25 32.97 -29.85
N TYR A 6 34.49 33.08 -29.36
CA TYR A 6 35.10 32.02 -28.56
C TYR A 6 34.41 31.88 -27.20
N LEU A 7 34.00 32.99 -26.57
CA LEU A 7 33.26 32.95 -25.31
C LEU A 7 31.88 32.29 -25.47
N SER A 8 31.16 32.57 -26.56
CA SER A 8 29.85 31.95 -26.81
C SER A 8 29.97 30.45 -27.12
N ILE A 9 30.99 30.02 -27.86
CA ILE A 9 31.26 28.59 -28.09
C ILE A 9 31.61 27.88 -26.78
N ILE A 10 32.43 28.50 -25.93
CA ILE A 10 32.79 27.95 -24.62
C ILE A 10 31.54 27.87 -23.72
N LEU A 11 30.68 28.89 -23.70
CA LEU A 11 29.42 28.87 -22.94
C LEU A 11 28.45 27.81 -23.46
N ILE A 12 28.34 27.59 -24.77
CA ILE A 12 27.50 26.53 -25.36
C ILE A 12 28.06 25.14 -25.00
N LEU A 13 29.38 24.95 -25.05
CA LEU A 13 30.04 23.70 -24.66
C LEU A 13 29.92 23.42 -23.15
N LEU A 14 30.01 24.45 -22.31
CA LEU A 14 29.81 24.35 -20.85
C LEU A 14 28.34 24.09 -20.49
N ASN A 15 27.39 24.73 -21.17
CA ASN A 15 25.95 24.53 -20.96
C ASN A 15 25.50 23.13 -21.46
N ASN A 16 26.08 22.65 -22.55
CA ASN A 16 25.94 21.26 -22.98
C ASN A 16 26.57 20.29 -21.98
N ARG A 17 27.72 20.61 -21.38
CA ARG A 17 28.31 19.77 -20.32
C ARG A 17 27.42 19.67 -19.08
N SER A 18 26.80 20.76 -18.64
CA SER A 18 25.87 20.73 -17.50
C SER A 18 24.58 19.99 -17.82
N ASN A 19 24.03 20.14 -19.03
CA ASN A 19 22.85 19.38 -19.48
C ASN A 19 23.16 17.89 -19.67
N ILE A 20 24.31 17.56 -20.26
CA ILE A 20 24.78 16.18 -20.41
C ILE A 20 25.06 15.57 -19.04
N MET A 21 25.60 16.31 -18.08
CA MET A 21 25.88 15.80 -16.73
C MET A 21 24.62 15.68 -15.87
N GLN A 22 23.59 16.51 -16.11
CA GLN A 22 22.24 16.33 -15.54
C GLN A 22 21.53 15.13 -16.15
N LEU A 23 21.58 14.95 -17.47
CA LEU A 23 21.10 13.75 -18.15
C LEU A 23 21.86 12.52 -17.64
N TYR A 24 23.18 12.56 -17.55
CA TYR A 24 23.99 11.47 -17.03
C TYR A 24 23.71 11.18 -15.55
N ARG A 25 23.42 12.18 -14.71
CA ARG A 25 22.95 11.98 -13.33
C ARG A 25 21.55 11.36 -13.28
N SER A 26 20.64 11.81 -14.13
CA SER A 26 19.29 11.25 -14.26
C SER A 26 19.35 9.79 -14.75
N TYR A 27 20.21 9.50 -15.72
CA TYR A 27 20.46 8.16 -16.28
C TYR A 27 21.22 7.25 -15.32
N SER A 28 22.21 7.78 -14.58
CA SER A 28 22.98 7.04 -13.57
C SER A 28 22.12 6.66 -12.37
N GLN A 29 20.99 7.32 -12.15
CA GLN A 29 20.05 7.01 -11.06
C GLN A 29 18.90 6.12 -11.52
N SER A 30 18.56 6.11 -12.82
CA SER A 30 17.56 5.20 -13.37
C SER A 30 18.18 3.84 -13.71
N LYS A 31 17.62 2.75 -13.17
CA LYS A 31 18.06 1.37 -13.47
C LYS A 31 17.87 0.94 -14.94
N CYS A 32 17.25 1.78 -15.77
CA CYS A 32 16.87 1.45 -17.14
C CYS A 32 17.42 2.49 -18.14
N LEU A 33 17.99 2.01 -19.25
CA LEU A 33 18.43 2.82 -20.40
C LEU A 33 17.27 3.47 -21.17
N ILE A 34 16.09 2.85 -21.14
CA ILE A 34 14.86 3.39 -21.73
C ILE A 34 13.74 3.10 -20.74
N PRO A 35 13.04 4.12 -20.21
CA PRO A 35 11.88 3.89 -19.37
C PRO A 35 10.76 3.28 -20.21
N LEU A 36 10.19 2.17 -19.75
CA LEU A 36 9.05 1.54 -20.41
C LEU A 36 7.81 2.42 -20.14
N PRO A 37 7.04 2.84 -21.16
CA PRO A 37 5.81 3.58 -20.95
C PRO A 37 4.86 2.82 -20.03
N ASP A 38 4.12 3.52 -19.15
CA ASP A 38 3.18 2.92 -18.20
C ASP A 38 2.20 1.96 -18.86
N ILE A 39 1.76 2.29 -20.08
CA ILE A 39 0.84 1.47 -20.87
C ILE A 39 1.43 0.10 -21.26
N LEU A 40 2.76 -0.02 -21.29
CA LEU A 40 3.48 -1.24 -21.63
C LEU A 40 4.05 -1.96 -20.41
N GLN A 41 3.97 -1.37 -19.20
CA GLN A 41 4.53 -1.99 -17.98
C GLN A 41 3.97 -3.39 -17.74
N ASN A 42 2.68 -3.60 -18.03
CA ASN A 42 2.01 -4.90 -17.85
C ASN A 42 2.01 -5.77 -19.11
N ALA A 43 2.49 -5.25 -20.26
CA ALA A 43 2.44 -5.98 -21.53
C ALA A 43 3.36 -7.20 -21.59
N LEU A 44 4.35 -7.28 -20.70
CA LEU A 44 5.29 -8.39 -20.59
C LEU A 44 4.98 -9.31 -19.40
N VAL A 45 3.95 -9.02 -18.61
CA VAL A 45 3.49 -9.90 -17.53
C VAL A 45 2.87 -11.14 -18.19
N PRO A 46 3.30 -12.36 -17.84
CA PRO A 46 2.69 -13.58 -18.38
C PRO A 46 1.19 -13.60 -18.10
N ALA A 47 0.40 -14.00 -19.10
CA ALA A 47 -1.04 -14.14 -18.95
C ALA A 47 -1.38 -15.09 -17.79
N ASN A 48 -2.34 -14.69 -16.97
CA ASN A 48 -2.81 -15.53 -15.86
C ASN A 48 -3.68 -16.68 -16.36
N ASP A 49 -3.56 -17.83 -15.70
CA ASP A 49 -4.63 -18.84 -15.76
C ASP A 49 -5.84 -18.32 -14.99
N CYS A 50 -6.97 -18.15 -15.68
CA CYS A 50 -8.21 -17.57 -15.14
C CYS A 50 -9.03 -18.51 -14.26
N ASN A 51 -8.64 -19.78 -14.13
CA ASN A 51 -9.36 -20.80 -13.35
C ASN A 51 -9.66 -20.39 -11.88
N PHE A 52 -8.89 -19.46 -11.30
CA PHE A 52 -9.12 -18.98 -9.94
C PHE A 52 -10.41 -18.16 -9.77
N CYS A 53 -10.96 -17.59 -10.85
CA CYS A 53 -12.09 -16.64 -10.77
C CYS A 53 -13.35 -17.02 -11.55
N ILE A 54 -13.31 -18.05 -12.43
CA ILE A 54 -14.44 -18.43 -13.32
C ILE A 54 -15.77 -18.62 -12.57
N ASN A 55 -15.74 -19.24 -11.39
CA ASN A 55 -16.95 -19.50 -10.58
C ASN A 55 -17.04 -18.62 -9.33
N LEU A 56 -16.19 -17.59 -9.24
CA LEU A 56 -16.10 -16.73 -8.07
C LEU A 56 -17.11 -15.59 -8.20
N THR A 57 -18.28 -15.75 -7.59
CA THR A 57 -19.35 -14.74 -7.66
C THR A 57 -19.33 -13.74 -6.49
N ARG A 58 -18.61 -14.06 -5.41
CA ARG A 58 -18.51 -13.23 -4.20
C ARG A 58 -17.25 -13.57 -3.41
N ILE A 59 -16.83 -12.65 -2.57
CA ILE A 59 -15.72 -12.86 -1.63
C ILE A 59 -16.28 -13.52 -0.37
N ASP A 60 -15.72 -14.66 0.01
CA ASP A 60 -16.14 -15.40 1.20
C ASP A 60 -15.80 -14.62 2.47
N ARG A 61 -16.67 -14.77 3.48
CA ARG A 61 -16.43 -14.33 4.85
C ARG A 61 -16.33 -15.55 5.73
N VAL A 62 -15.17 -15.77 6.32
CA VAL A 62 -14.90 -16.96 7.14
C VAL A 62 -14.59 -16.54 8.58
N HIS A 63 -14.92 -17.43 9.50
CA HIS A 63 -14.71 -17.29 10.93
C HIS A 63 -14.07 -18.58 11.43
N SER A 64 -13.09 -18.48 12.33
CA SER A 64 -12.38 -19.60 12.95
C SER A 64 -11.87 -20.63 11.94
N ILE A 65 -11.24 -20.14 10.87
CA ILE A 65 -10.71 -21.01 9.81
C ILE A 65 -9.44 -21.72 10.29
N ASN A 66 -9.40 -23.04 10.11
CA ASN A 66 -8.18 -23.79 10.38
C ASN A 66 -7.06 -23.40 9.37
N PRO A 67 -5.79 -23.21 9.80
CA PRO A 67 -4.70 -22.77 8.91
C PRO A 67 -4.44 -23.70 7.72
N GLU A 68 -4.60 -25.01 7.88
CA GLU A 68 -4.46 -25.96 6.78
C GLU A 68 -5.55 -25.78 5.72
N ILE A 69 -6.80 -25.56 6.16
CA ILE A 69 -7.93 -25.26 5.25
C ILE A 69 -7.70 -23.91 4.55
N PHE A 70 -7.23 -22.89 5.29
CA PHE A 70 -6.89 -21.60 4.71
C PHE A 70 -5.80 -21.74 3.64
N SER A 71 -4.76 -22.52 3.92
CA SER A 71 -3.67 -22.78 2.98
C SER A 71 -4.16 -23.44 1.69
N GLN A 72 -5.05 -24.42 1.80
CA GLN A 72 -5.58 -25.16 0.66
C GLN A 72 -6.54 -24.34 -0.20
N ARG A 73 -7.34 -23.46 0.43
CA ARG A 73 -8.43 -22.76 -0.25
C ARG A 73 -8.09 -21.34 -0.70
N TYR A 74 -7.23 -20.64 0.02
CA TYR A 74 -7.06 -19.19 -0.15
C TYR A 74 -5.60 -18.76 -0.27
N ALA A 75 -4.70 -19.30 0.56
CA ALA A 75 -3.35 -18.73 0.71
C ALA A 75 -2.55 -18.60 -0.60
N TYR A 76 -2.71 -19.58 -1.49
CA TYR A 76 -1.94 -19.71 -2.74
C TYR A 76 -2.83 -19.98 -3.96
N THR A 77 -4.14 -19.76 -3.84
CA THR A 77 -5.13 -20.04 -4.89
C THR A 77 -5.54 -18.80 -5.66
N LYS A 78 -5.04 -17.61 -5.25
CA LYS A 78 -5.44 -16.28 -5.76
C LYS A 78 -6.88 -15.90 -5.45
N VAL A 79 -7.62 -16.72 -4.70
CA VAL A 79 -9.01 -16.45 -4.32
C VAL A 79 -9.04 -15.54 -3.09
N PRO A 80 -9.63 -14.33 -3.17
CA PRO A 80 -9.75 -13.42 -2.05
C PRO A 80 -10.69 -13.94 -0.96
N VAL A 81 -10.42 -13.59 0.29
CA VAL A 81 -11.25 -13.97 1.44
C VAL A 81 -11.19 -12.91 2.55
N VAL A 82 -12.26 -12.78 3.32
CA VAL A 82 -12.30 -11.96 4.54
C VAL A 82 -12.40 -12.87 5.76
N ILE A 83 -11.46 -12.74 6.70
CA ILE A 83 -11.46 -13.43 7.99
C ILE A 83 -11.99 -12.48 9.07
N THR A 84 -13.02 -12.91 9.79
CA THR A 84 -13.82 -12.02 10.65
C THR A 84 -13.41 -12.02 12.13
N ASP A 85 -12.54 -12.94 12.55
CA ASP A 85 -12.13 -13.14 13.95
C ASP A 85 -10.61 -13.08 14.18
N ALA A 86 -9.84 -12.64 13.18
CA ALA A 86 -8.38 -12.72 13.23
C ALA A 86 -7.69 -11.73 14.19
N MET A 87 -8.44 -10.76 14.73
CA MET A 87 -7.92 -9.72 15.62
C MET A 87 -8.38 -9.85 17.08
N VAL A 88 -9.03 -10.95 17.46
CA VAL A 88 -9.61 -11.12 18.81
C VAL A 88 -8.57 -10.91 19.93
N ASN A 89 -7.33 -11.33 19.71
CA ASN A 89 -6.24 -11.23 20.69
C ASN A 89 -5.31 -10.02 20.46
N TRP A 90 -5.67 -9.09 19.57
CA TRP A 90 -4.83 -7.93 19.26
C TRP A 90 -5.24 -6.73 20.10
N SER A 91 -4.26 -5.99 20.61
CA SER A 91 -4.50 -4.69 21.26
C SER A 91 -4.55 -3.55 20.25
N ALA A 92 -4.06 -3.76 19.02
CA ALA A 92 -4.03 -2.79 17.93
C ALA A 92 -5.37 -2.05 17.70
N PRO A 93 -6.55 -2.71 17.64
CA PRO A 93 -7.83 -2.02 17.48
C PRO A 93 -8.17 -1.01 18.59
N HIS A 94 -7.57 -1.13 19.76
CA HIS A 94 -7.79 -0.23 20.89
C HIS A 94 -6.71 0.85 20.99
N VAL A 95 -5.47 0.52 20.62
CA VAL A 95 -4.30 1.41 20.76
C VAL A 95 -4.06 2.28 19.54
N PHE A 96 -4.19 1.72 18.33
CA PHE A 96 -3.79 2.41 17.11
C PHE A 96 -4.79 3.53 16.75
N ASN A 97 -4.23 4.73 16.62
CA ASN A 97 -4.89 5.94 16.13
C ASN A 97 -3.83 6.91 15.62
N PHE A 98 -4.27 8.06 15.09
CA PHE A 98 -3.37 9.08 14.57
C PHE A 98 -2.31 9.53 15.60
N ASP A 99 -2.72 9.79 16.84
CA ASP A 99 -1.81 10.28 17.88
C ASP A 99 -0.78 9.23 18.32
N PHE A 100 -1.15 7.95 18.33
CA PHE A 100 -0.21 6.85 18.58
C PHE A 100 0.91 6.87 17.55
N PHE A 101 0.57 6.88 16.25
CA PHE A 101 1.57 6.89 15.19
C PHE A 101 2.38 8.19 15.18
N LYS A 102 1.73 9.34 15.41
CA LYS A 102 2.43 10.63 15.54
C LYS A 102 3.51 10.60 16.61
N ARG A 103 3.18 10.13 17.83
CA ARG A 103 4.17 10.00 18.92
C ARG A 103 5.25 9.00 18.58
N LEU A 104 4.87 7.81 18.09
CA LEU A 104 5.81 6.74 17.76
C LEU A 104 6.87 7.17 16.74
N TYR A 105 6.45 7.86 15.68
CA TYR A 105 7.35 8.33 14.64
C TYR A 105 8.14 9.56 15.08
N HIS A 106 7.61 10.40 15.97
CA HIS A 106 8.32 11.52 16.56
C HIS A 106 9.43 11.05 17.52
N ASP A 107 9.17 10.06 18.38
CA ASP A 107 10.16 9.59 19.37
C ASP A 107 11.36 8.86 18.74
N HIS A 108 11.25 8.48 17.46
CA HIS A 108 12.28 7.80 16.68
C HIS A 108 12.82 8.62 15.49
N HIS A 109 13.07 9.92 15.69
CA HIS A 109 13.56 10.96 14.74
C HIS A 109 14.83 10.69 13.89
N ASP A 110 15.33 9.45 13.76
CA ASP A 110 16.47 9.18 12.88
C ASP A 110 16.04 9.18 11.40
N HIS A 111 15.87 10.39 10.83
CA HIS A 111 15.47 10.61 9.44
C HIS A 111 16.37 9.90 8.41
N ARG A 112 17.61 9.54 8.78
CA ARG A 112 18.52 8.79 7.91
C ARG A 112 18.03 7.37 7.63
N LYS A 113 17.28 6.77 8.57
CA LYS A 113 16.72 5.41 8.45
C LYS A 113 15.43 5.36 7.64
N ARG A 114 14.78 6.52 7.41
CA ARG A 114 13.57 6.63 6.60
C ARG A 114 13.81 6.72 5.09
N LYS A 115 15.07 6.76 4.64
CA LYS A 115 15.43 6.96 3.22
C LYS A 115 14.89 5.90 2.26
N ASN A 116 14.46 4.75 2.76
CA ASN A 116 13.93 3.64 1.95
C ASN A 116 12.44 3.35 2.22
N CYS A 117 11.80 4.10 3.13
CA CYS A 117 10.36 3.97 3.39
C CYS A 117 9.58 4.62 2.24
N GLN A 118 8.51 3.98 1.80
CA GLN A 118 7.61 4.51 0.78
C GLN A 118 6.49 5.30 1.45
N PHE A 119 6.06 6.38 0.80
CA PHE A 119 4.93 7.20 1.20
C PHE A 119 3.99 7.36 0.02
N PHE A 120 2.70 7.15 0.24
CA PHE A 120 1.66 7.14 -0.78
C PHE A 120 0.68 8.30 -0.55
N PRO A 121 0.84 9.41 -1.26
CA PRO A 121 -0.07 10.56 -1.16
C PRO A 121 -1.28 10.37 -2.08
N TYR A 122 -2.36 9.77 -1.56
CA TYR A 122 -3.59 9.59 -2.34
C TYR A 122 -4.43 10.86 -2.36
N ARG A 123 -4.31 11.64 -3.43
CA ARG A 123 -5.07 12.90 -3.66
C ARG A 123 -4.97 13.87 -2.47
N THR A 124 -3.79 13.99 -1.89
CA THR A 124 -3.49 14.90 -0.78
C THR A 124 -2.30 15.79 -1.11
N GLU A 125 -2.17 16.92 -0.41
CA GLU A 125 -1.03 17.83 -0.55
C GLU A 125 0.24 17.35 0.16
N PHE A 126 0.11 16.38 1.08
CA PHE A 126 1.25 15.88 1.85
C PHE A 126 2.28 15.22 0.95
N ARG A 127 3.56 15.48 1.23
CA ARG A 127 4.71 14.89 0.53
C ARG A 127 5.50 13.92 1.39
N SER A 128 5.27 13.95 2.70
CA SER A 128 5.94 13.09 3.65
C SER A 128 5.06 12.77 4.86
N LEU A 129 5.43 11.73 5.60
CA LEU A 129 4.76 11.36 6.85
C LEU A 129 4.95 12.42 7.94
N ASP A 130 6.05 13.17 7.91
CA ASP A 130 6.30 14.27 8.86
C ASP A 130 5.25 15.39 8.70
N GLU A 131 4.97 15.81 7.46
CA GLU A 131 3.92 16.79 7.17
C GLU A 131 2.53 16.30 7.59
N VAL A 132 2.26 15.00 7.46
CA VAL A 132 1.00 14.40 7.92
C VAL A 132 0.86 14.55 9.43
N PHE A 133 1.92 14.27 10.19
CA PHE A 133 1.88 14.36 11.66
C PHE A 133 1.88 15.80 12.19
N GLU A 134 2.24 16.78 11.37
CA GLU A 134 2.07 18.21 11.67
C GLU A 134 0.65 18.73 11.39
N MET A 135 -0.24 17.89 10.84
CA MET A 135 -1.63 18.25 10.58
C MET A 135 -2.34 18.77 11.83
N HIS A 136 -3.16 19.82 11.62
CA HIS A 136 -3.96 20.41 12.69
C HIS A 136 -4.90 19.38 13.34
N PRO A 137 -5.04 19.35 14.69
CA PRO A 137 -5.81 18.33 15.40
C PRO A 137 -7.27 18.18 14.95
N LEU A 138 -7.94 19.28 14.59
CA LEU A 138 -9.32 19.23 14.06
C LEU A 138 -9.39 18.39 12.77
N ARG A 139 -8.38 18.46 11.90
CA ARG A 139 -8.37 17.72 10.64
C ARG A 139 -7.93 16.27 10.85
N SER A 140 -6.97 16.03 11.73
CA SER A 140 -6.54 14.65 12.05
C SER A 140 -7.63 13.87 12.77
N ASN A 141 -8.54 14.55 13.48
CA ASN A 141 -9.71 13.96 14.14
C ASN A 141 -10.98 13.97 13.26
N TYR A 142 -10.88 14.36 11.98
CA TYR A 142 -12.01 14.42 11.05
C TYR A 142 -13.19 15.25 11.58
N THR A 143 -12.91 16.40 12.19
CA THR A 143 -13.95 17.37 12.57
C THR A 143 -14.66 17.90 11.32
N PRO A 144 -16.00 18.10 11.34
CA PRO A 144 -16.74 18.67 10.22
C PRO A 144 -16.14 19.99 9.71
N GLY A 145 -16.13 20.16 8.38
CA GLY A 145 -15.56 21.34 7.72
C GLY A 145 -14.05 21.29 7.48
N THR A 146 -13.37 20.23 7.93
CA THR A 146 -11.95 20.02 7.63
C THR A 146 -11.72 19.32 6.30
N LYS A 147 -10.57 19.59 5.67
CA LYS A 147 -10.23 19.00 4.37
C LYS A 147 -9.96 17.48 4.51
N PRO A 148 -10.56 16.63 3.65
CA PRO A 148 -10.33 15.19 3.69
C PRO A 148 -8.87 14.85 3.36
N TRP A 149 -8.45 13.65 3.75
CA TRP A 149 -7.10 13.15 3.49
C TRP A 149 -7.07 11.63 3.54
N TYR A 150 -6.20 11.03 2.73
CA TYR A 150 -5.88 9.61 2.77
C TYR A 150 -4.43 9.40 2.37
N ILE A 151 -3.72 8.63 3.17
CA ILE A 151 -2.29 8.36 3.01
C ILE A 151 -2.00 6.90 3.31
N GLY A 152 -0.97 6.38 2.65
CA GLY A 152 -0.34 5.11 3.00
C GLY A 152 1.15 5.31 3.24
N TRP A 153 1.77 4.43 4.01
CA TRP A 153 3.23 4.38 4.12
C TRP A 153 3.71 2.99 4.51
N SER A 154 4.97 2.67 4.18
CA SER A 154 5.66 1.53 4.77
C SER A 154 6.46 1.91 5.99
N ASN A 155 6.49 1.03 6.97
CA ASN A 155 7.44 1.10 8.06
C ASN A 155 8.74 0.33 7.71
N CYS A 156 9.86 1.05 7.66
CA CYS A 156 11.19 0.51 7.40
C CYS A 156 12.14 0.63 8.62
N ASP A 157 11.68 1.17 9.76
CA ASP A 157 12.47 1.23 11.00
C ASP A 157 12.12 0.05 11.92
N TYR A 158 13.13 -0.74 12.29
CA TYR A 158 12.96 -1.92 13.12
C TYR A 158 12.47 -1.61 14.55
N ARG A 159 12.78 -0.43 15.10
CA ARG A 159 12.34 -0.04 16.45
C ARG A 159 10.85 0.26 16.44
N ILE A 160 10.42 1.03 15.44
CA ILE A 160 9.00 1.29 15.18
C ILE A 160 8.27 -0.02 14.90
N ALA A 161 8.87 -0.92 14.08
CA ALA A 161 8.27 -2.20 13.75
C ALA A 161 8.02 -3.04 15.01
N ASN A 162 9.00 -3.09 15.93
CA ASN A 162 8.88 -3.83 17.18
C ASN A 162 7.75 -3.27 18.06
N GLU A 163 7.61 -1.94 18.16
CA GLU A 163 6.54 -1.32 18.94
C GLU A 163 5.17 -1.63 18.33
N ILE A 164 5.00 -1.47 17.00
CA ILE A 164 3.75 -1.79 16.32
C ILE A 164 3.42 -3.29 16.50
N ARG A 165 4.39 -4.19 16.33
CA ARG A 165 4.24 -5.64 16.50
C ARG A 165 4.09 -6.10 17.95
N SER A 166 4.23 -5.21 18.94
CA SER A 166 3.80 -5.51 20.31
C SER A 166 2.27 -5.52 20.43
N HIS A 167 1.54 -4.92 19.48
CA HIS A 167 0.09 -4.76 19.52
C HIS A 167 -0.70 -5.72 18.63
N TYR A 168 -0.03 -6.43 17.73
CA TYR A 168 -0.62 -7.47 16.89
C TYR A 168 0.39 -8.57 16.60
N THR A 169 -0.10 -9.77 16.31
CA THR A 169 0.73 -10.92 15.96
C THR A 169 0.51 -11.32 14.51
N LYS A 170 1.28 -12.29 14.01
CA LYS A 170 0.91 -12.98 12.76
C LYS A 170 -0.56 -13.45 12.85
N PRO A 171 -1.43 -13.16 11.88
CA PRO A 171 -2.80 -13.65 11.88
C PRO A 171 -2.85 -15.17 12.04
N TYR A 172 -3.74 -15.67 12.90
CA TYR A 172 -3.75 -17.08 13.32
C TYR A 172 -3.98 -18.06 12.16
N PHE A 173 -4.67 -17.60 11.10
CA PHE A 173 -5.03 -18.42 9.94
C PHE A 173 -3.88 -18.60 8.96
N LEU A 174 -2.82 -17.80 9.06
CA LEU A 174 -1.65 -17.97 8.19
C LEU A 174 -0.88 -19.24 8.58
N PRO A 175 -0.34 -19.99 7.60
CA PRO A 175 0.45 -21.20 7.87
C PRO A 175 1.57 -20.96 8.88
N ALA A 176 1.86 -21.95 9.73
CA ALA A 176 2.88 -21.79 10.78
C ALA A 176 4.27 -21.45 10.21
N ASN A 177 4.61 -22.04 9.06
CA ASN A 177 5.84 -21.82 8.30
C ASN A 177 5.81 -20.58 7.40
N SER A 178 4.70 -19.84 7.32
CA SER A 178 4.68 -18.60 6.54
C SER A 178 5.48 -17.52 7.25
N GLU A 179 6.35 -16.85 6.51
CA GLU A 179 7.04 -15.66 6.96
C GLU A 179 6.18 -14.43 6.67
N SER A 180 6.06 -13.53 7.64
CA SER A 180 5.58 -12.18 7.35
C SER A 180 6.76 -11.38 6.84
N ILE A 181 6.60 -10.69 5.71
CA ILE A 181 7.62 -9.70 5.32
C ILE A 181 7.72 -8.67 6.45
N ARG A 182 8.94 -8.20 6.72
CA ARG A 182 9.20 -7.28 7.83
C ARG A 182 8.57 -5.91 7.65
N THR A 183 8.10 -5.57 6.46
CA THR A 183 7.50 -4.27 6.15
C THR A 183 6.03 -4.28 6.50
N ASP A 184 5.62 -3.35 7.35
CA ASP A 184 4.21 -3.13 7.63
C ASP A 184 3.71 -1.98 6.75
N TRP A 185 2.63 -2.22 6.01
CA TRP A 185 1.92 -1.22 5.21
C TRP A 185 0.77 -0.66 6.01
N ILE A 186 0.80 0.64 6.27
CA ILE A 186 -0.21 1.30 7.08
C ILE A 186 -0.93 2.31 6.21
N PHE A 187 -2.27 2.30 6.25
CA PHE A 187 -3.09 3.28 5.55
C PHE A 187 -4.06 3.93 6.50
N MET A 188 -4.19 5.25 6.40
CA MET A 188 -5.07 6.04 7.26
C MET A 188 -5.74 7.16 6.47
N GLY A 189 -7.00 7.45 6.79
CA GLY A 189 -7.65 8.64 6.28
C GLY A 189 -9.13 8.73 6.60
N THR A 190 -9.77 9.70 5.97
CA THR A 190 -11.15 10.10 6.21
C THR A 190 -12.12 9.39 5.26
N PRO A 191 -13.42 9.33 5.60
CA PRO A 191 -14.48 8.93 4.67
C PRO A 191 -14.39 9.57 3.28
N ASP A 192 -14.95 8.88 2.30
CA ASP A 192 -14.98 9.23 0.87
C ASP A 192 -13.61 9.30 0.18
N CYS A 193 -12.55 8.87 0.87
CA CYS A 193 -11.20 8.72 0.32
C CYS A 193 -10.78 7.26 0.22
N GLY A 194 -9.74 6.97 -0.56
CA GLY A 194 -9.18 5.63 -0.68
C GLY A 194 -8.16 5.54 -1.81
N ALA A 195 -7.61 4.34 -2.01
CA ALA A 195 -6.69 4.08 -3.11
C ALA A 195 -7.47 3.99 -4.43
N HIS A 196 -6.88 4.49 -5.52
CA HIS A 196 -7.44 4.35 -6.86
C HIS A 196 -7.30 2.91 -7.35
N MET A 197 -7.90 2.57 -8.50
CA MET A 197 -7.74 1.24 -9.08
C MET A 197 -6.28 1.02 -9.50
N HIS A 198 -5.65 -0.01 -8.95
CA HIS A 198 -4.24 -0.34 -9.21
C HIS A 198 -3.97 -1.82 -8.95
N ILE A 199 -2.80 -2.28 -9.39
CA ILE A 199 -2.22 -3.56 -9.03
C ILE A 199 -0.91 -3.31 -8.30
N ASP A 200 -0.59 -4.15 -7.32
CA ASP A 200 0.68 -4.08 -6.62
C ASP A 200 1.73 -4.93 -7.34
N HIS A 201 3.00 -4.66 -7.04
CA HIS A 201 4.14 -5.42 -7.54
C HIS A 201 5.04 -5.84 -6.37
N VAL A 202 4.43 -6.49 -5.37
CA VAL A 202 5.07 -6.90 -4.12
C VAL A 202 5.55 -8.35 -4.16
N GLY A 203 5.14 -9.11 -5.18
CA GLY A 203 5.60 -10.46 -5.52
C GLY A 203 5.01 -11.59 -4.68
N ARG A 204 4.28 -11.26 -3.62
CA ARG A 204 3.71 -12.21 -2.66
C ARG A 204 2.27 -11.81 -2.30
N PRO A 205 1.39 -12.76 -1.89
CA PRO A 205 0.04 -12.44 -1.46
C PRO A 205 0.03 -11.56 -0.21
N SER A 206 -1.02 -10.75 -0.06
CA SER A 206 -1.13 -9.74 0.98
C SER A 206 -2.33 -9.96 1.88
N TRP A 207 -2.18 -9.63 3.16
CA TRP A 207 -3.30 -9.46 4.08
C TRP A 207 -3.36 -8.02 4.58
N GLN A 208 -4.57 -7.51 4.80
CA GLN A 208 -4.80 -6.19 5.37
C GLN A 208 -5.88 -6.24 6.45
N ALA A 209 -5.48 -5.91 7.67
CA ALA A 209 -6.35 -5.82 8.84
C ALA A 209 -7.00 -4.45 8.93
N GLN A 210 -8.33 -4.43 9.08
CA GLN A 210 -9.11 -3.22 9.28
C GLN A 210 -9.17 -2.87 10.77
N ILE A 211 -8.25 -2.03 11.22
CA ILE A 211 -8.06 -1.69 12.63
C ILE A 211 -9.12 -0.69 13.12
N LYS A 212 -9.50 0.28 12.29
CA LYS A 212 -10.54 1.28 12.57
C LYS A 212 -11.40 1.53 11.34
N GLY A 213 -12.67 1.86 11.53
CA GLY A 213 -13.56 2.25 10.43
C GLY A 213 -13.93 1.09 9.50
N THR A 214 -14.40 1.40 8.30
CA THR A 214 -14.78 0.40 7.28
C THR A 214 -14.26 0.84 5.92
N LYS A 215 -13.70 -0.10 5.16
CA LYS A 215 -13.34 0.11 3.76
C LYS A 215 -14.16 -0.80 2.86
N ARG A 216 -14.71 -0.23 1.80
CA ARG A 216 -15.17 -0.98 0.64
C ARG A 216 -13.99 -1.26 -0.29
N TRP A 217 -13.83 -2.51 -0.65
CA TRP A 217 -12.88 -2.98 -1.66
C TRP A 217 -13.63 -3.32 -2.93
N PHE A 218 -13.10 -2.85 -4.06
CA PHE A 218 -13.54 -3.22 -5.40
C PHE A 218 -12.39 -3.97 -6.03
N LEU A 219 -12.63 -5.20 -6.50
CA LEU A 219 -11.63 -6.04 -7.15
C LEU A 219 -12.08 -6.32 -8.59
N GLU A 220 -11.18 -6.09 -9.53
CA GLU A 220 -11.36 -6.43 -10.94
C GLU A 220 -10.33 -7.51 -11.33
N PRO A 221 -10.74 -8.54 -12.09
CA PRO A 221 -9.80 -9.54 -12.58
C PRO A 221 -8.78 -8.91 -13.55
N PRO A 222 -7.67 -9.59 -13.87
CA PRO A 222 -6.79 -9.12 -14.93
C PRO A 222 -7.53 -9.15 -16.28
N LEU A 223 -7.13 -8.26 -17.20
CA LEU A 223 -7.85 -8.01 -18.47
C LEU A 223 -8.11 -9.28 -19.28
N GLU A 224 -7.14 -10.21 -19.31
CA GLU A 224 -7.26 -11.49 -20.00
C GLU A 224 -8.37 -12.39 -19.45
N CYS A 225 -8.78 -12.20 -18.19
CA CYS A 225 -9.80 -13.00 -17.51
C CYS A 225 -11.18 -12.34 -17.48
N TYR A 226 -11.33 -11.10 -17.96
CA TYR A 226 -12.62 -10.39 -18.05
C TYR A 226 -13.77 -11.17 -18.72
N PRO A 227 -13.54 -11.99 -19.77
CA PRO A 227 -14.64 -12.73 -20.40
C PRO A 227 -15.26 -13.81 -19.50
N GLU A 228 -14.52 -14.30 -18.51
CA GLU A 228 -14.91 -15.47 -17.71
C GLU A 228 -15.12 -15.13 -16.22
N CYS A 229 -14.54 -14.03 -15.75
CA CYS A 229 -14.53 -13.64 -14.34
C CYS A 229 -15.34 -12.37 -14.09
N LEU A 230 -15.83 -12.24 -12.85
CA LEU A 230 -16.67 -11.12 -12.42
C LEU A 230 -15.89 -10.13 -11.57
N ASP A 231 -16.30 -8.86 -11.63
CA ASP A 231 -15.90 -7.86 -10.66
C ASP A 231 -16.49 -8.21 -9.29
N LEU A 232 -15.68 -8.03 -8.24
CA LEU A 232 -16.06 -8.34 -6.87
C LEU A 232 -16.06 -7.08 -6.01
N THR A 233 -16.95 -7.01 -5.05
CA THR A 233 -17.00 -5.92 -4.07
C THR A 233 -17.24 -6.48 -2.68
N ILE A 234 -16.50 -6.00 -1.69
CA ILE A 234 -16.68 -6.40 -0.29
C ILE A 234 -16.42 -5.24 0.67
N ASP A 235 -17.23 -5.17 1.72
CA ASP A 235 -17.01 -4.25 2.83
C ASP A 235 -16.21 -4.97 3.93
N VAL A 236 -15.02 -4.45 4.22
CA VAL A 236 -14.11 -4.91 5.27
C VAL A 236 -14.27 -3.98 6.45
N LYS A 237 -14.84 -4.50 7.54
CA LYS A 237 -15.22 -3.76 8.74
C LYS A 237 -14.12 -3.85 9.78
N GLN A 238 -14.15 -2.94 10.75
CA GLN A 238 -13.29 -3.06 11.92
C GLN A 238 -13.41 -4.45 12.56
N GLY A 239 -12.29 -5.14 12.75
CA GLY A 239 -12.27 -6.54 13.21
C GLY A 239 -11.92 -7.55 12.12
N ASP A 240 -12.17 -7.21 10.85
CA ASP A 240 -11.91 -8.07 9.71
C ASP A 240 -10.47 -7.95 9.19
N ILE A 241 -9.98 -9.04 8.60
CA ILE A 241 -8.76 -9.06 7.77
C ILE A 241 -9.15 -9.53 6.38
N ILE A 242 -8.85 -8.74 5.34
CA ILE A 242 -8.95 -9.19 3.96
C ILE A 242 -7.62 -9.81 3.52
N VAL A 243 -7.69 -10.92 2.81
CA VAL A 243 -6.55 -11.58 2.15
C VAL A 243 -6.83 -11.58 0.66
N LEU A 244 -5.87 -11.13 -0.13
CA LEU A 244 -5.92 -11.18 -1.59
C LEU A 244 -4.51 -11.16 -2.18
N ASP A 245 -4.35 -11.71 -3.37
CA ASP A 245 -3.14 -11.54 -4.15
C ASP A 245 -3.21 -10.20 -4.91
N THR A 246 -2.59 -9.17 -4.34
CA THR A 246 -2.59 -7.82 -4.91
C THR A 246 -1.72 -7.69 -6.16
N ASN A 247 -0.95 -8.74 -6.51
CA ASN A 247 -0.19 -8.81 -7.76
C ASN A 247 -1.03 -9.29 -8.95
N ILE A 248 -2.30 -9.65 -8.70
CA ILE A 248 -3.20 -10.22 -9.71
C ILE A 248 -4.51 -9.45 -9.76
N TRP A 249 -5.12 -9.20 -8.60
CA TRP A 249 -6.36 -8.45 -8.52
C TRP A 249 -6.08 -6.95 -8.62
N TYR A 250 -6.58 -6.33 -9.68
CA TYR A 250 -6.74 -4.89 -9.69
C TYR A 250 -7.70 -4.53 -8.56
N HIS A 251 -7.31 -3.56 -7.74
CA HIS A 251 -8.09 -3.21 -6.58
C HIS A 251 -8.15 -1.71 -6.32
N LYS A 252 -9.31 -1.29 -5.82
CA LYS A 252 -9.61 0.08 -5.38
C LYS A 252 -10.21 0.01 -3.99
N THR A 253 -9.93 0.99 -3.15
CA THR A 253 -10.55 1.10 -1.83
C THR A 253 -11.33 2.41 -1.69
N LEU A 254 -12.37 2.38 -0.86
CA LEU A 254 -13.14 3.55 -0.47
C LEU A 254 -13.49 3.43 1.02
N ILE A 255 -13.12 4.42 1.82
CA ILE A 255 -13.53 4.51 3.21
C ILE A 255 -15.00 4.90 3.24
N ILE A 256 -15.83 4.06 3.85
CA ILE A 256 -17.27 4.27 3.99
C ILE A 256 -17.64 4.47 5.46
N GLY A 257 -18.73 5.20 5.70
CA GLY A 257 -19.19 5.55 7.04
C GLY A 257 -18.73 6.94 7.48
N ASP A 258 -18.67 7.16 8.79
CA ASP A 258 -18.49 8.48 9.43
C ASP A 258 -17.18 8.60 10.23
N LYS A 259 -16.36 7.54 10.24
CA LYS A 259 -15.16 7.44 11.05
C LYS A 259 -13.91 7.35 10.19
N ILE A 260 -12.80 7.84 10.74
CA ILE A 260 -11.46 7.60 10.20
C ILE A 260 -11.22 6.10 10.06
N SER A 261 -10.68 5.71 8.92
CA SER A 261 -10.21 4.36 8.67
C SER A 261 -8.72 4.27 8.98
N LEU A 262 -8.32 3.15 9.58
CA LEU A 262 -6.94 2.78 9.81
C LEU A 262 -6.78 1.30 9.48
N THR A 263 -5.79 0.98 8.66
CA THR A 263 -5.46 -0.40 8.32
C THR A 263 -3.97 -0.64 8.47
N ILE A 264 -3.62 -1.88 8.78
CA ILE A 264 -2.25 -2.39 8.75
C ILE A 264 -2.24 -3.70 7.97
N GLY A 265 -1.23 -3.92 7.15
CA GLY A 265 -1.10 -5.13 6.36
C GLY A 265 0.35 -5.47 6.08
N ALA A 266 0.56 -6.68 5.61
CA ALA A 266 1.85 -7.17 5.16
C ALA A 266 1.62 -8.27 4.13
N GLU A 267 2.65 -8.53 3.33
CA GLU A 267 2.74 -9.74 2.54
C GLU A 267 3.09 -10.95 3.42
N TYR A 268 2.74 -12.15 2.96
CA TYR A 268 3.08 -13.40 3.62
C TYR A 268 3.51 -14.50 2.64
N ASP A 269 4.50 -15.29 3.09
CA ASP A 269 4.98 -16.61 2.62
C ASP A 269 6.50 -16.80 2.82
#